data_AF-A0A1I7HUQ1-F1
#
_entry.id   AF-A0A1I7HUQ1-F1
#
_cell.length_a   1.000
_cell.length_b   1.000
_cell.length_c   1.000
_cell.angle_alpha   90.00
_cell.angle_beta   90.00
_cell.angle_gamma   90.00
#
_symmetry.space_group_name_H-M   'P 1'
#
loop_
_entity.id
_entity.type
_entity.pdbx_description
1 polymer ?
#
loop_
_entity_poly.entity_id
_entity_poly.type
_entity_poly.pdbx_seq_one_letter_code
_entity_poly.pdbx_strand_id
1 'polypeptide(L)'
;MAIENIILDALYHTRDFFKLKSTNKLYTEEEFHRLSASKKEYYSLQSINHRVDLLQNQRNDTARVNNIYEKNNIRNRIQPDHRVGNCGEYSDIALEYLIEKSKLIWEIYKKPFDITILEIECPSGIFEHNFVKLSVNFELPLIELFKRHYNSEIWICDPWANIACLSYNYPQEWKSKMLKWYSKGKLLSTSSRICYANEPDIFQLFDNHINSLKVSFNQHVDFTPLSSQ
;
A
#
# COMPACT_ATOMS: atom_id res chain seq x y z
N MET A 1 -3.34 0.54 -24.05
CA MET A 1 -3.10 0.88 -22.62
C MET A 1 -2.13 -0.16 -22.08
N ALA A 2 -1.05 0.24 -21.41
CA ALA A 2 -0.10 -0.70 -20.80
C ALA A 2 -0.54 -1.06 -19.37
N ILE A 3 -0.14 -2.23 -18.86
CA ILE A 3 -0.41 -2.61 -17.45
C ILE A 3 0.17 -1.58 -16.48
N GLU A 4 1.36 -1.07 -16.79
CA GLU A 4 1.99 0.02 -16.03
C GLU A 4 1.03 1.20 -15.81
N ASN A 5 0.30 1.62 -16.85
CA ASN A 5 -0.65 2.73 -16.74
C ASN A 5 -1.81 2.38 -15.80
N ILE A 6 -2.34 1.15 -15.85
CA ILE A 6 -3.41 0.71 -14.96
C ILE A 6 -2.93 0.69 -13.50
N ILE A 7 -1.70 0.23 -13.26
CA ILE A 7 -1.08 0.21 -11.93
C ILE A 7 -0.84 1.63 -11.42
N LEU A 8 -0.36 2.54 -12.27
CA LEU A 8 -0.20 3.96 -11.94
C LEU A 8 -1.54 4.65 -11.67
N ASP A 9 -2.58 4.34 -12.44
CA ASP A 9 -3.92 4.87 -12.22
C ASP A 9 -4.48 4.39 -10.88
N ALA A 10 -4.27 3.12 -10.51
CA ALA A 10 -4.62 2.60 -9.19
C ALA A 10 -3.87 3.34 -8.07
N LEU A 11 -2.57 3.58 -8.25
CA LEU A 11 -1.74 4.35 -7.32
C LEU A 11 -2.32 5.75 -7.10
N TYR A 12 -2.65 6.46 -8.18
CA TYR A 12 -3.16 7.83 -8.10
C TYR A 12 -4.59 7.88 -7.55
N HIS A 13 -5.46 6.97 -8.00
CA HIS A 13 -6.84 6.86 -7.53
C HIS A 13 -6.88 6.68 -6.01
N THR A 14 -6.16 5.69 -5.48
CA THR A 14 -6.15 5.42 -4.03
C THR A 14 -5.62 6.61 -3.23
N ARG A 15 -4.58 7.28 -3.74
CA ARG A 15 -4.02 8.45 -3.06
C ARG A 15 -4.95 9.65 -3.10
N ASP A 16 -5.73 9.80 -4.16
CA ASP A 16 -6.75 10.84 -4.26
C ASP A 16 -7.94 10.53 -3.34
N PHE A 17 -8.29 9.25 -3.17
CA PHE A 17 -9.34 8.80 -2.28
C PHE A 17 -9.11 9.20 -0.82
N PHE A 18 -7.89 9.03 -0.30
CA PHE A 18 -7.51 9.38 1.08
C PHE A 18 -6.91 10.79 1.18
N LYS A 19 -7.74 11.83 1.04
CA LYS A 19 -7.32 13.25 1.06
C LYS A 19 -6.51 13.64 2.31
N LEU A 20 -6.82 13.07 3.47
CA LEU A 20 -6.11 13.33 4.73
C LEU A 20 -4.84 12.48 4.93
N LYS A 21 -4.48 11.65 3.94
CA LYS A 21 -3.28 10.80 3.89
C LYS A 21 -3.15 9.85 5.10
N SER A 22 -1.94 9.36 5.36
CA SER A 22 -1.66 8.55 6.55
C SER A 22 -1.35 9.39 7.78
N THR A 23 -1.71 8.84 8.93
CA THR A 23 -1.52 9.43 10.26
C THR A 23 -0.12 9.21 10.81
N ASN A 24 0.58 8.18 10.32
CA ASN A 24 1.83 7.70 10.87
C ASN A 24 3.11 8.37 10.33
N LYS A 25 3.00 9.50 9.64
CA LYS A 25 4.16 10.22 9.08
C LYS A 25 4.31 11.56 9.80
N LEU A 26 5.46 11.75 10.42
CA LEU A 26 5.81 12.91 11.24
C LEU A 26 7.08 13.58 10.69
N TYR A 27 7.50 14.68 11.32
CA TYR A 27 8.79 15.32 11.07
C TYR A 27 9.59 15.41 12.37
N THR A 28 10.92 15.43 12.27
CA THR A 28 11.78 15.88 13.37
C THR A 28 11.45 17.31 13.74
N GLU A 29 11.73 17.70 14.98
CA GLU A 29 11.49 19.07 15.47
C GLU A 29 12.17 20.12 14.57
N GLU A 30 13.45 19.89 14.23
CA GLU A 30 14.22 20.75 13.34
C GLU A 30 13.55 20.94 11.97
N GLU A 31 13.17 19.85 11.29
CA GLU A 31 12.54 19.94 9.98
C GLU A 31 11.11 20.47 10.05
N PHE A 32 10.38 20.18 11.14
CA PHE A 32 9.05 20.73 11.38
C PHE A 32 9.07 22.26 11.40
N HIS A 33 10.07 22.87 12.06
CA HIS A 33 10.24 24.32 12.07
C HIS A 33 10.55 24.93 10.68
N ARG A 34 11.09 24.14 9.75
CA ARG A 34 11.38 24.55 8.36
C ARG A 34 10.18 24.38 7.41
N LEU A 35 9.10 23.73 7.85
CA LEU A 35 7.90 23.56 7.03
C LEU A 35 7.16 24.88 6.77
N SER A 36 6.44 24.93 5.64
CA SER A 36 5.48 26.02 5.36
C SER A 36 4.36 26.05 6.41
N ALA A 37 3.71 27.20 6.60
CA ALA A 37 2.61 27.36 7.57
C ALA A 37 1.51 26.29 7.41
N SER A 38 1.04 26.07 6.17
CA SER A 38 0.04 25.04 5.86
C SER A 38 0.49 23.61 6.21
N LYS A 39 1.78 23.30 6.05
CA LYS A 39 2.33 21.99 6.43
C LYS A 39 2.50 21.87 7.94
N LYS A 40 2.90 22.95 8.63
CA LYS A 40 2.97 22.98 10.10
C LYS A 40 1.60 22.72 10.72
N GLU A 41 0.56 23.36 10.20
CA GLU A 41 -0.82 23.11 10.62
C GLU A 41 -1.22 21.64 10.41
N TYR A 42 -0.98 21.12 9.21
CA TYR A 42 -1.31 19.73 8.86
C TYR A 42 -0.53 18.66 9.65
N TYR A 43 0.73 18.95 10.00
CA TYR A 43 1.58 18.06 10.80
C TYR A 43 1.63 18.48 12.28
N SER A 44 0.75 19.36 12.72
CA SER A 44 0.61 19.71 14.13
C SER A 44 0.09 18.49 14.92
N LEU A 45 0.43 18.42 16.20
CA LEU A 45 -0.06 17.35 17.08
C LEU A 45 -1.59 17.26 17.09
N GLN A 46 -2.27 18.41 17.09
CA GLN A 46 -3.73 18.48 17.03
C GLN A 46 -4.28 17.87 15.74
N SER A 47 -3.72 18.24 14.58
CA SER A 47 -4.16 17.69 13.29
C SER A 47 -3.86 16.20 13.14
N ILE A 48 -2.73 15.75 13.70
CA ILE A 48 -2.38 14.31 13.73
C ILE A 48 -3.38 13.55 14.59
N ASN A 49 -3.65 13.98 15.83
CA ASN A 49 -4.59 13.34 16.73
C ASN A 49 -6.00 13.27 16.12
N HIS A 50 -6.48 14.37 15.54
CA HIS A 50 -7.77 14.38 14.86
C HIS A 50 -7.84 13.34 13.73
N ARG A 51 -6.79 13.19 12.92
CA ARG A 51 -6.74 12.18 11.86
C ARG A 51 -6.63 10.76 12.42
N VAL A 52 -5.97 10.56 13.55
CA VAL A 52 -5.94 9.27 14.26
C VAL A 52 -7.34 8.90 14.74
N ASP A 53 -8.08 9.83 15.33
CA ASP A 53 -9.46 9.60 15.78
C ASP A 53 -10.39 9.27 14.61
N LEU A 54 -10.26 10.01 13.49
CA LEU A 54 -10.99 9.69 12.26
C LEU A 54 -10.67 8.27 11.77
N LEU A 55 -9.39 7.89 11.72
CA LEU A 55 -8.99 6.56 11.27
C LEU A 55 -9.53 5.47 12.21
N GLN A 56 -9.50 5.69 13.52
CA GLN A 56 -10.02 4.75 14.49
C GLN A 56 -11.54 4.58 14.35
N ASN A 57 -12.29 5.67 14.15
CA ASN A 57 -13.72 5.60 13.89
C ASN A 57 -14.03 4.81 12.62
N GLN A 58 -13.27 5.03 11.55
CA GLN A 58 -13.42 4.27 10.29
C GLN A 58 -13.15 2.77 10.49
N ARG A 59 -12.16 2.43 11.31
CA ARG A 59 -11.86 1.04 11.66
C ARG A 59 -12.95 0.43 12.52
N ASN A 60 -13.53 1.18 13.46
CA ASN A 60 -14.65 0.72 14.27
C ASN A 60 -15.90 0.46 13.42
N ASP A 61 -16.21 1.34 12.46
CA ASP A 61 -17.34 1.17 11.54
C ASP A 61 -17.18 -0.05 10.63
N THR A 62 -15.93 -0.40 10.31
CA THR A 62 -15.60 -1.55 9.45
C THR A 62 -15.28 -2.83 10.24
N ALA A 63 -15.21 -2.79 11.58
CA ALA A 63 -14.76 -3.90 12.41
C ALA A 63 -15.67 -5.13 12.37
N ARG A 64 -16.96 -4.94 12.06
CA ARG A 64 -17.96 -6.04 11.98
C ARG A 64 -17.98 -6.74 10.62
N VAL A 65 -17.22 -6.23 9.66
CA VAL A 65 -17.23 -6.68 8.28
C VAL A 65 -15.89 -7.34 7.98
N ASN A 66 -15.94 -8.58 7.48
CA ASN A 66 -14.73 -9.31 7.11
C ASN A 66 -14.38 -9.18 5.61
N ASN A 67 -15.31 -8.69 4.80
CA ASN A 67 -15.14 -8.54 3.35
C ASN A 67 -14.55 -7.16 2.99
N ILE A 68 -13.45 -7.14 2.23
CA ILE A 68 -12.77 -5.90 1.79
C ILE A 68 -13.71 -4.98 1.01
N TYR A 69 -14.52 -5.51 0.09
CA TYR A 69 -15.43 -4.71 -0.74
C TYR A 69 -16.51 -4.02 0.12
N GLU A 70 -17.03 -4.71 1.14
CA GLU A 70 -17.97 -4.10 2.08
C GLU A 70 -17.30 -3.04 2.96
N LYS A 71 -16.04 -3.26 3.40
CA LYS A 71 -15.27 -2.22 4.11
C LYS A 71 -15.10 -0.98 3.23
N ASN A 72 -14.77 -1.15 1.96
CA ASN A 72 -14.62 -0.04 1.03
C ASN A 72 -15.95 0.66 0.73
N ASN A 73 -17.06 -0.07 0.64
CA ASN A 73 -18.40 0.51 0.54
C ASN A 73 -18.73 1.41 1.74
N ILE A 74 -18.33 1.02 2.96
CA ILE A 74 -18.45 1.87 4.15
C ILE A 74 -17.57 3.11 3.99
N ARG A 75 -16.30 2.96 3.60
CA ARG A 75 -15.37 4.09 3.38
C ARG A 75 -15.84 5.08 2.32
N ASN A 76 -16.50 4.59 1.26
CA ASN A 76 -17.08 5.39 0.20
C ASN A 76 -18.19 6.33 0.70
N ARG A 77 -18.87 5.98 1.79
CA ARG A 77 -19.93 6.81 2.40
C ARG A 77 -19.37 7.93 3.29
N ILE A 78 -18.09 7.87 3.64
CA ILE A 78 -17.42 8.91 4.41
C ILE A 78 -17.20 10.11 3.50
N GLN A 79 -17.39 11.32 4.05
CA GLN A 79 -17.12 12.56 3.32
C GLN A 79 -15.64 12.58 2.85
N PRO A 80 -15.36 12.98 1.59
CA PRO A 80 -14.01 12.88 1.01
C PRO A 80 -12.89 13.54 1.82
N ASP A 81 -13.18 14.68 2.45
CA ASP A 81 -12.28 15.45 3.31
C ASP A 81 -12.03 14.82 4.69
N HIS A 82 -12.79 13.80 5.05
CA HIS A 82 -12.62 13.03 6.29
C HIS A 82 -11.97 11.65 6.05
N ARG A 83 -11.68 11.29 4.79
CA ARG A 83 -11.07 10.00 4.45
C ARG A 83 -9.58 10.00 4.79
N VAL A 84 -9.20 9.08 5.66
CA VAL A 84 -7.83 8.88 6.17
C VAL A 84 -7.52 7.39 6.09
N GLY A 85 -6.26 7.02 5.87
CA GLY A 85 -5.92 5.61 5.70
C GLY A 85 -4.44 5.34 5.98
N ASN A 86 -4.12 4.11 6.33
CA ASN A 86 -2.74 3.63 6.41
C ASN A 86 -2.49 2.53 5.36
N CYS A 87 -1.33 1.88 5.38
CA CYS A 87 -0.94 0.88 4.37
C CYS A 87 -2.03 -0.17 4.07
N GLY A 88 -2.72 -0.69 5.09
CA GLY A 88 -3.86 -1.59 4.93
C GLY A 88 -5.03 -0.97 4.15
N GLU A 89 -5.57 0.18 4.62
CA GLU A 89 -6.70 0.85 3.94
C GLU A 89 -6.35 1.31 2.52
N TYR A 90 -5.11 1.74 2.30
CA TYR A 90 -4.61 2.07 0.97
C TYR A 90 -4.57 0.83 0.05
N SER A 91 -4.16 -0.33 0.58
CA SER A 91 -4.11 -1.57 -0.18
C SER A 91 -5.51 -2.08 -0.53
N ASP A 92 -6.48 -1.98 0.39
CA ASP A 92 -7.88 -2.35 0.16
C ASP A 92 -8.48 -1.60 -1.04
N ILE A 93 -8.32 -0.28 -1.09
CA ILE A 93 -8.87 0.57 -2.16
C ILE A 93 -8.13 0.33 -3.49
N ALA A 94 -6.81 0.14 -3.45
CA ALA A 94 -6.04 -0.13 -4.67
C ALA A 94 -6.40 -1.50 -5.28
N LEU A 95 -6.62 -2.51 -4.44
CA LEU A 95 -7.08 -3.82 -4.88
C LEU A 95 -8.44 -3.72 -5.58
N GLU A 96 -9.42 -3.08 -4.94
CA GLU A 96 -10.76 -2.95 -5.53
C GLU A 96 -10.72 -2.19 -6.86
N TYR A 97 -9.94 -1.11 -6.96
CA TYR A 97 -9.74 -0.41 -8.22
C TYR A 97 -9.19 -1.34 -9.32
N LEU A 98 -8.18 -2.15 -9.02
CA LEU A 98 -7.62 -3.10 -10.00
C LEU A 98 -8.65 -4.17 -10.40
N ILE A 99 -9.51 -4.59 -9.47
CA ILE A 99 -10.62 -5.51 -9.75
C ILE A 99 -11.67 -4.89 -10.65
N GLU A 100 -12.02 -3.61 -10.46
CA GLU A 100 -12.90 -2.88 -11.38
C GLU A 100 -12.29 -2.76 -12.79
N LYS A 101 -10.95 -2.72 -12.89
CA LYS A 101 -10.22 -2.72 -14.16
C LYS A 101 -9.90 -4.11 -14.71
N SER A 102 -10.37 -5.18 -14.08
CA SER A 102 -10.05 -6.57 -14.43
C SER A 102 -10.25 -6.92 -15.89
N LYS A 103 -11.32 -6.42 -16.54
CA LYS A 103 -11.57 -6.64 -17.98
C LYS A 103 -10.48 -6.04 -18.86
N LEU A 104 -10.00 -4.82 -18.55
CA LEU A 104 -8.91 -4.18 -19.29
C LEU A 104 -7.58 -4.92 -19.08
N ILE A 105 -7.32 -5.37 -17.85
CA ILE A 105 -6.14 -6.17 -17.51
C ILE A 105 -6.17 -7.50 -18.29
N TRP A 106 -7.34 -8.16 -18.34
CA TRP A 106 -7.54 -9.37 -19.13
C TRP A 106 -7.34 -9.14 -20.62
N GLU A 107 -7.78 -8.00 -21.16
CA GLU A 107 -7.57 -7.67 -22.57
C GLU A 107 -6.09 -7.56 -22.94
N ILE A 108 -5.24 -7.16 -22.00
CA ILE A 108 -3.79 -7.05 -22.20
C ILE A 108 -3.10 -8.41 -22.04
N TYR A 109 -3.39 -9.14 -20.96
CA TYR A 109 -2.70 -10.40 -20.66
C TYR A 109 -3.26 -11.62 -21.39
N LYS A 110 -4.57 -11.62 -21.66
CA LYS A 110 -5.32 -12.77 -22.22
C LYS A 110 -5.10 -14.07 -21.44
N LYS A 111 -4.92 -13.97 -20.12
CA LYS A 111 -4.61 -15.07 -19.20
C LYS A 111 -5.19 -14.77 -17.82
N PRO A 112 -5.48 -15.80 -17.01
CA PRO A 112 -5.81 -15.63 -15.59
C PRO A 112 -4.72 -14.88 -14.84
N PHE A 113 -5.13 -14.10 -13.85
CA PHE A 113 -4.22 -13.33 -13.02
C PHE A 113 -4.76 -13.21 -11.60
N ASP A 114 -3.86 -12.88 -10.68
CA ASP A 114 -4.16 -12.63 -9.28
C ASP A 114 -3.87 -11.18 -8.93
N ILE A 115 -4.77 -10.60 -8.12
CA ILE A 115 -4.53 -9.36 -7.40
C ILE A 115 -4.51 -9.71 -5.91
N THR A 116 -3.36 -9.50 -5.29
CA THR A 116 -3.05 -9.99 -3.94
C THR A 116 -2.65 -8.83 -3.05
N ILE A 117 -3.21 -8.72 -1.84
CA ILE A 117 -2.63 -7.90 -0.78
C ILE A 117 -1.61 -8.74 -0.04
N LEU A 118 -0.38 -8.26 -0.04
CA LEU A 118 0.71 -8.84 0.72
C LEU A 118 0.94 -8.01 1.99
N GLU A 119 1.37 -8.69 3.04
CA GLU A 119 1.72 -8.11 4.32
C GLU A 119 3.11 -8.58 4.71
N ILE A 120 3.96 -7.66 5.15
CA ILE A 120 5.27 -7.97 5.72
C ILE A 120 5.35 -7.36 7.12
N GLU A 121 5.83 -8.13 8.07
CA GLU A 121 5.95 -7.73 9.46
C GLU A 121 7.40 -7.93 9.92
N CYS A 122 7.99 -6.91 10.54
CA CYS A 122 9.26 -7.08 11.21
C CYS A 122 9.06 -7.99 12.44
N PRO A 123 9.89 -9.03 12.67
CA PRO A 123 9.73 -9.95 13.80
C PRO A 123 9.69 -9.29 15.18
N SER A 124 10.26 -8.09 15.30
CA SER A 124 10.19 -7.28 16.52
C SER A 124 8.81 -6.65 16.78
N GLY A 125 7.86 -6.79 15.84
CA GLY A 125 6.56 -6.12 15.85
C GLY A 125 6.64 -4.61 15.68
N ILE A 126 7.84 -4.07 15.37
CA ILE A 126 8.05 -2.61 15.32
C ILE A 126 7.40 -2.00 14.08
N PHE A 127 7.39 -2.72 12.96
CA PHE A 127 6.90 -2.18 11.69
C PHE A 127 6.20 -3.28 10.88
N GLU A 128 5.01 -2.95 10.39
CA GLU A 128 4.23 -3.76 9.46
C GLU A 128 3.91 -2.92 8.23
N HIS A 129 3.76 -3.57 7.09
CA HIS A 129 3.42 -2.90 5.85
C HIS A 129 2.61 -3.77 4.90
N ASN A 130 1.62 -3.15 4.26
CA ASN A 130 0.78 -3.79 3.24
C ASN A 130 0.97 -3.10 1.88
N PHE A 131 0.95 -3.91 0.83
CA PHE A 131 1.00 -3.45 -0.55
C PHE A 131 0.30 -4.46 -1.48
N VAL A 132 -0.05 -4.01 -2.68
CA VAL A 132 -0.77 -4.83 -3.66
C VAL A 132 0.18 -5.37 -4.71
N LYS A 133 0.04 -6.67 -5.02
CA LYS A 133 0.70 -7.36 -6.12
C LYS A 133 -0.34 -7.68 -7.19
N LEU A 134 -0.02 -7.42 -8.45
CA LEU A 134 -0.71 -8.00 -9.61
C LEU A 134 0.24 -8.97 -10.29
N SER A 135 -0.19 -10.20 -10.53
CA SER A 135 0.64 -11.21 -11.19
C SER A 135 -0.15 -12.13 -12.10
N VAL A 136 0.46 -12.51 -13.22
CA VAL A 136 -0.03 -13.59 -14.08
C VAL A 136 0.71 -14.88 -13.71
N ASN A 137 -0.01 -15.92 -13.32
CA ASN A 137 0.51 -17.27 -13.05
C ASN A 137 1.77 -17.29 -12.15
N PHE A 138 1.74 -16.60 -11.01
CA PHE A 138 2.86 -16.65 -10.06
C PHE A 138 2.76 -17.88 -9.17
N GLU A 139 3.43 -18.96 -9.58
CA GLU A 139 3.47 -20.23 -8.85
C GLU A 139 4.70 -20.36 -7.94
N LEU A 140 5.57 -19.34 -7.90
CA LEU A 140 6.78 -19.37 -7.09
C LEU A 140 6.50 -19.05 -5.62
N PRO A 141 7.33 -19.52 -4.69
CA PRO A 141 7.22 -19.13 -3.29
C PRO A 141 7.43 -17.62 -3.10
N LEU A 142 6.80 -17.01 -2.10
CA LEU A 142 6.88 -15.55 -1.85
C LEU A 142 8.31 -15.03 -1.62
N ILE A 143 9.22 -15.86 -1.12
CA ILE A 143 10.65 -15.55 -0.97
C ILE A 143 11.33 -15.20 -2.31
N GLU A 144 10.75 -15.64 -3.43
CA GLU A 144 11.23 -15.39 -4.78
C GLU A 144 10.58 -14.16 -5.43
N LEU A 145 9.65 -13.48 -4.75
CA LEU A 145 8.81 -12.42 -5.33
C LEU A 145 9.60 -11.27 -5.96
N PHE A 146 10.71 -10.87 -5.32
CA PHE A 146 11.53 -9.75 -5.76
C PHE A 146 12.74 -10.17 -6.60
N LYS A 147 12.86 -11.46 -6.96
CA LYS A 147 13.85 -11.88 -7.94
C LYS A 147 13.30 -11.67 -9.35
N ARG A 148 14.19 -11.33 -10.27
CA ARG A 148 13.83 -11.19 -11.68
C ARG A 148 13.71 -12.57 -12.31
N HIS A 149 12.51 -12.95 -12.70
CA HIS A 149 12.24 -14.20 -13.41
C HIS A 149 11.94 -13.93 -14.88
N TYR A 150 12.41 -14.82 -15.76
CA TYR A 150 12.14 -14.71 -17.18
C TYR A 150 10.64 -14.86 -17.45
N ASN A 151 10.06 -13.99 -18.28
CA ASN A 151 8.62 -13.97 -18.60
C ASN A 151 7.65 -13.84 -17.41
N SER A 152 8.13 -13.36 -16.25
CA SER A 152 7.27 -13.05 -15.11
C SER A 152 7.07 -11.54 -15.01
N GLU A 153 5.86 -11.08 -15.28
CA GLU A 153 5.46 -9.69 -15.06
C GLU A 153 4.63 -9.61 -13.79
N ILE A 154 5.32 -9.28 -12.70
CA ILE A 154 4.70 -9.04 -11.40
C ILE A 154 4.80 -7.56 -11.13
N TRP A 155 3.65 -6.92 -10.97
CA TRP A 155 3.55 -5.50 -10.65
C TRP A 155 3.25 -5.32 -9.17
N ILE A 156 3.88 -4.32 -8.57
CA ILE A 156 3.62 -3.86 -7.23
C ILE A 156 2.97 -2.48 -7.30
N CYS A 157 1.90 -2.30 -6.53
CA CYS A 157 1.27 -1.03 -6.25
C CYS A 157 1.33 -0.80 -4.73
N ASP A 158 2.11 0.18 -4.30
CA ASP A 158 2.15 0.69 -2.92
C ASP A 158 1.78 2.18 -2.89
N PRO A 159 0.47 2.46 -2.78
CA PRO A 159 -0.04 3.83 -2.63
C PRO A 159 0.44 4.58 -1.38
N TRP A 160 0.77 3.86 -0.29
CA TRP A 160 1.22 4.47 0.96
C TRP A 160 2.64 5.05 0.82
N ALA A 161 3.55 4.32 0.17
CA ALA A 161 4.90 4.79 -0.16
C ALA A 161 4.95 5.60 -1.46
N ASN A 162 3.86 5.61 -2.25
CA ASN A 162 3.80 6.18 -3.59
C ASN A 162 4.81 5.51 -4.53
N ILE A 163 4.71 4.19 -4.66
CA ILE A 163 5.56 3.34 -5.50
C ILE A 163 4.65 2.47 -6.37
N ALA A 164 4.94 2.44 -7.66
CA ALA A 164 4.33 1.55 -8.63
C ALA A 164 5.45 1.07 -9.55
N CYS A 165 5.76 -0.23 -9.54
CA CYS A 165 6.89 -0.76 -10.29
C CYS A 165 6.78 -2.28 -10.47
N LEU A 166 7.68 -2.85 -11.27
CA LEU A 166 7.87 -4.30 -11.30
C LEU A 166 8.43 -4.79 -9.96
N SER A 167 8.06 -6.01 -9.54
CA SER A 167 8.40 -6.56 -8.22
C SER A 167 9.90 -6.58 -7.96
N TYR A 168 10.71 -6.95 -8.96
CA TYR A 168 12.16 -7.02 -8.80
C TYR A 168 12.84 -5.65 -8.58
N ASN A 169 12.16 -4.54 -8.89
CA ASN A 169 12.64 -3.18 -8.58
C ASN A 169 12.15 -2.70 -7.20
N TYR A 170 11.13 -3.33 -6.62
CA TYR A 170 10.43 -2.81 -5.45
C TYR A 170 11.31 -2.65 -4.20
N PRO A 171 12.21 -3.59 -3.83
CA PRO A 171 13.11 -3.38 -2.70
C PRO A 171 14.00 -2.14 -2.86
N GLN A 172 14.45 -1.84 -4.07
CA GLN A 172 15.30 -0.68 -4.35
C GLN A 172 14.49 0.63 -4.37
N GLU A 173 13.29 0.63 -4.94
CA GLU A 173 12.36 1.76 -4.89
C GLU A 173 11.95 2.10 -3.45
N TRP A 174 11.73 1.07 -2.62
CA TRP A 174 11.47 1.22 -1.19
C TRP A 174 12.61 1.90 -0.47
N LYS A 175 13.84 1.38 -0.60
CA LYS A 175 15.05 1.99 -0.02
C LYS A 175 15.19 3.46 -0.44
N SER A 176 15.04 3.72 -1.73
CA SER A 176 15.11 5.08 -2.29
C SER A 176 14.04 6.00 -1.67
N LYS A 177 12.83 5.47 -1.44
CA LYS A 177 11.76 6.21 -0.75
C LYS A 177 12.10 6.53 0.70
N MET A 178 12.57 5.52 1.44
CA MET A 178 12.91 5.65 2.86
C MET A 178 14.05 6.64 3.06
N LEU A 179 15.11 6.59 2.24
CA LEU A 179 16.18 7.59 2.27
C LEU A 179 15.68 9.00 1.94
N LYS A 180 14.80 9.14 0.94
CA LYS A 180 14.18 10.42 0.61
C LYS A 180 13.30 10.97 1.74
N TRP A 181 12.68 10.10 2.54
CA TRP A 181 11.91 10.51 3.71
C TRP A 181 12.84 10.92 4.84
N TYR A 182 13.84 10.11 5.14
CA TYR A 182 14.86 10.40 6.14
C TYR A 182 15.59 11.73 5.87
N SER A 183 16.02 11.99 4.64
CA SER A 183 16.71 13.24 4.27
C SER A 183 15.84 14.49 4.36
N LYS A 184 14.51 14.32 4.48
CA LYS A 184 13.55 15.39 4.74
C LYS A 184 13.09 15.42 6.21
N GLY A 185 13.84 14.75 7.09
CA GLY A 185 13.55 14.56 8.51
C GLY A 185 12.19 13.93 8.79
N LYS A 186 11.66 13.11 7.88
CA LYS A 186 10.41 12.41 8.16
C LYS A 186 10.65 11.24 9.10
N LEU A 187 9.73 11.09 10.04
CA LEU A 187 9.67 10.00 11.00
C LEU A 187 8.42 9.16 10.75
N LEU A 188 8.46 7.91 11.19
CA LEU A 188 7.36 6.97 11.12
C LEU A 188 6.89 6.64 12.54
N SER A 189 5.63 6.92 12.83
CA SER A 189 5.01 6.49 14.09
C SER A 189 4.48 5.07 13.93
N THR A 190 4.97 4.15 14.73
CA THR A 190 4.48 2.77 14.76
C THR A 190 3.63 2.55 16.01
N SER A 191 3.11 1.34 16.19
CA SER A 191 2.36 0.97 17.40
C SER A 191 3.20 1.04 18.67
N SER A 192 4.53 0.88 18.55
CA SER A 192 5.45 0.78 19.68
C SER A 192 6.30 2.03 19.89
N ARG A 193 6.72 2.71 18.81
CA ARG A 193 7.58 3.90 18.92
C ARG A 193 7.58 4.75 17.65
N ILE A 194 8.28 5.89 17.74
CA ILE A 194 8.65 6.66 16.56
C ILE A 194 10.01 6.14 16.06
N CYS A 195 10.10 5.90 14.75
CA CYS A 195 11.30 5.40 14.07
C CYS A 195 11.75 6.35 12.96
N TYR A 196 13.04 6.35 12.66
CA TYR A 196 13.55 6.93 11.42
C TYR A 196 13.33 5.99 10.25
N ALA A 197 13.05 6.55 9.07
CA ALA A 197 12.85 5.75 7.86
C ALA A 197 14.13 4.99 7.43
N ASN A 198 15.33 5.44 7.85
CA ASN A 198 16.60 4.78 7.54
C ASN A 198 17.02 3.72 8.56
N GLU A 199 16.22 3.43 9.59
CA GLU A 199 16.53 2.34 10.51
C GLU A 199 16.56 1.00 9.78
N PRO A 200 17.48 0.06 10.09
CA PRO A 200 17.67 -1.16 9.32
C PRO A 200 16.38 -1.98 9.09
N ASP A 201 15.55 -2.15 10.12
CA ASP A 201 14.30 -2.92 10.02
C ASP A 201 13.24 -2.31 9.10
N ILE A 202 13.33 -1.00 8.85
CA ILE A 202 12.43 -0.29 7.94
C ILE A 202 13.09 -0.14 6.58
N PHE A 203 14.34 0.32 6.54
CA PHE A 203 15.08 0.59 5.30
C PHE A 203 15.34 -0.69 4.49
N GLN A 204 15.71 -1.78 5.16
CA GLN A 204 15.99 -3.09 4.57
C GLN A 204 14.86 -4.09 4.82
N LEU A 205 13.63 -3.60 4.98
CA LEU A 205 12.44 -4.41 5.29
C LEU A 205 12.36 -5.68 4.44
N PHE A 206 12.55 -5.54 3.12
CA PHE A 206 12.47 -6.67 2.17
C PHE A 206 13.74 -7.50 2.08
N ASP A 207 14.89 -7.04 2.55
CA ASP A 207 16.10 -7.88 2.57
C ASP A 207 16.11 -8.73 3.84
N ASN A 208 15.76 -8.13 4.97
CA ASN A 208 15.88 -8.76 6.28
C ASN A 208 14.68 -9.62 6.63
N HIS A 209 13.49 -9.25 6.15
CA HIS A 209 12.22 -9.81 6.63
C HIS A 209 11.38 -10.46 5.53
N ILE A 210 11.96 -10.77 4.36
CA ILE A 210 11.21 -11.42 3.27
C ILE A 210 10.56 -12.74 3.67
N ASN A 211 11.12 -13.46 4.66
CA ASN A 211 10.54 -14.69 5.19
C ASN A 211 9.24 -14.46 6.00
N SER A 212 8.95 -13.22 6.44
CA SER A 212 7.70 -12.87 7.11
C SER A 212 6.61 -12.38 6.15
N LEU A 213 6.92 -12.30 4.84
CA LEU A 213 5.97 -11.91 3.83
C LEU A 213 4.85 -12.96 3.72
N LYS A 214 3.60 -12.53 3.87
CA LYS A 214 2.41 -13.38 3.83
C LYS A 214 1.32 -12.80 2.94
N VAL A 215 0.46 -13.68 2.43
CA VAL A 215 -0.77 -13.27 1.72
C VAL A 215 -1.81 -12.89 2.76
N SER A 216 -2.24 -11.63 2.73
CA SER A 216 -3.35 -11.14 3.57
C SER A 216 -4.69 -11.35 2.87
N PHE A 217 -4.72 -11.16 1.55
CA PHE A 217 -5.90 -11.40 0.72
C PHE A 217 -5.50 -11.72 -0.72
N ASN A 218 -6.25 -12.60 -1.40
CA ASN A 218 -6.04 -12.90 -2.82
C ASN A 218 -7.36 -12.92 -3.58
N GLN A 219 -7.39 -12.26 -4.74
CA GLN A 219 -8.49 -12.35 -5.69
C GLN A 219 -7.95 -12.89 -7.02
N HIS A 220 -8.38 -14.10 -7.34
CA HIS A 220 -8.16 -14.70 -8.64
C HIS A 220 -9.18 -14.17 -9.65
N VAL A 221 -8.73 -13.88 -10.87
CA VAL A 221 -9.58 -13.41 -11.97
C VAL A 221 -9.34 -14.29 -13.20
N ASP A 222 -10.40 -14.92 -13.67
CA ASP A 222 -10.40 -15.75 -14.88
C ASP A 222 -11.65 -15.45 -15.71
N PHE A 223 -11.45 -15.04 -16.97
CA PHE A 223 -12.52 -14.84 -17.95
C PHE A 223 -12.45 -15.86 -19.10
N THR A 224 -11.75 -16.98 -18.90
CA THR A 224 -11.73 -18.09 -19.88
C THR A 224 -13.17 -18.57 -20.06
N PRO A 225 -13.70 -18.58 -21.30
CA PRO A 225 -15.02 -19.15 -21.54
C PRO A 225 -15.01 -20.60 -21.07
N LEU A 226 -15.96 -20.97 -20.22
CA LEU A 226 -16.19 -22.38 -19.92
C LEU A 226 -16.50 -23.06 -21.25
N SER A 227 -15.58 -23.89 -21.73
CA SER A 227 -15.83 -24.75 -22.89
C SER A 227 -17.09 -25.54 -22.58
N SER A 228 -18.13 -25.35 -23.39
CA SER A 228 -19.36 -26.13 -23.33
C SER A 228 -18.96 -27.61 -23.45
N GLN A 229 -18.99 -28.34 -22.33
CA GLN A 229 -18.91 -29.79 -22.33
C GLN A 229 -20.24 -30.36 -22.83
#